data_AF-A0A1M5CCR5-F1
#
_entry.id   AF-A0A1M5CCR5-F1
#
_cell.length_a   1.000
_cell.length_b   1.000
_cell.length_c   1.000
_cell.angle_alpha   90.00
_cell.angle_beta   90.00
_cell.angle_gamma   90.00
#
_symmetry.space_group_name_H-M   'P 1'
#
loop_
_entity.id
_entity.type
_entity.pdbx_description
1 polymer ?
#
loop_
_entity_poly.entity_id
_entity_poly.type
_entity_poly.pdbx_seq_one_letter_code
_entity_poly.pdbx_strand_id
1 'polypeptide(L)'
;MEDKKLEELFEDQNFDIKEPHTGHRDRFMEKLEAERKDHKSGVKIKKLWAPLVSVAALLAIAFMLFGTYFSENQKPGELAGVSPQMKKTEQFYTKMIKTELANLKAKESPATQKIVKDALNQLQKLESDYSKLEQDLRKSGKDKRVIYAMISNFQQRIDLLEKVLKQIEETKTLKTTGNENYI
;
A
#
# COMPACT_ATOMS: atom_id res chain seq x y z
N MET A 1 36.03 -42.30 16.70
CA MET A 1 35.76 -43.69 16.25
C MET A 1 35.33 -43.74 14.78
N GLU A 2 35.35 -42.62 14.03
CA GLU A 2 34.97 -42.61 12.60
C GLU A 2 36.19 -42.78 11.69
N ASP A 3 37.38 -42.37 12.13
CA ASP A 3 38.60 -42.38 11.29
C ASP A 3 39.07 -43.80 10.93
N LYS A 4 38.96 -44.72 11.89
CA LYS A 4 39.38 -46.13 11.73
C LYS A 4 38.64 -46.87 10.60
N LYS A 5 37.41 -46.45 10.29
CA LYS A 5 36.59 -47.10 9.25
C LYS A 5 36.99 -46.68 7.84
N LEU A 6 37.60 -45.50 7.70
CA LEU A 6 38.15 -45.05 6.42
C LEU A 6 39.46 -45.78 6.14
N GLU A 7 40.37 -45.85 7.11
CA GLU A 7 41.66 -46.54 6.95
C GLU A 7 41.50 -48.01 6.50
N GLU A 8 40.53 -48.72 7.05
CA GLU A 8 40.22 -50.11 6.65
C GLU A 8 39.73 -50.25 5.19
N LEU A 9 39.10 -49.19 4.63
CA LEU A 9 38.64 -49.17 3.22
C LEU A 9 39.77 -48.88 2.22
N PHE A 10 40.87 -48.27 2.68
CA PHE A 10 42.01 -47.90 1.84
C PHE A 10 43.19 -48.88 1.96
N GLU A 11 43.27 -49.69 3.01
CA GLU A 11 44.38 -50.63 3.22
C GLU A 11 44.50 -51.72 2.13
N ASP A 12 43.39 -52.19 1.57
CA ASP A 12 43.37 -53.31 0.60
C ASP A 12 43.28 -52.87 -0.87
N GLN A 13 43.38 -51.56 -1.14
CA GLN A 13 43.20 -51.01 -2.47
C GLN A 13 44.55 -50.79 -3.18
N ASN A 14 44.83 -51.60 -4.19
CA ASN A 14 45.95 -51.35 -5.12
C ASN A 14 45.63 -50.13 -6.00
N PHE A 15 45.93 -48.93 -5.49
CA PHE A 15 45.82 -47.71 -6.27
C PHE A 15 46.80 -47.75 -7.44
N ASP A 16 46.28 -47.69 -8.66
CA ASP A 16 47.11 -47.53 -9.85
C ASP A 16 47.70 -46.11 -9.83
N ILE A 17 48.95 -46.00 -9.39
CA ILE A 17 49.70 -44.74 -9.30
C ILE A 17 50.35 -44.39 -10.65
N LYS A 18 50.11 -45.17 -11.71
CA LYS A 18 50.71 -44.91 -13.02
C LYS A 18 50.06 -43.69 -13.65
N GLU A 19 50.90 -42.85 -14.24
CA GLU A 19 50.42 -41.72 -15.02
C GLU A 19 49.68 -42.21 -16.26
N PRO A 20 48.49 -41.68 -16.57
CA PRO A 20 47.75 -42.04 -17.77
C PRO A 20 48.59 -41.80 -19.03
N HIS A 21 48.37 -42.61 -20.08
CA HIS A 21 49.02 -42.39 -21.37
C HIS A 21 48.79 -40.96 -21.90
N THR A 22 49.80 -40.42 -22.59
CA THR A 22 49.77 -39.07 -23.17
C THR A 22 48.51 -38.84 -24.02
N GLY A 23 47.90 -37.66 -23.87
CA GLY A 23 46.63 -37.30 -24.53
C GLY A 23 45.36 -37.86 -23.89
N HIS A 24 45.45 -38.52 -22.72
CA HIS A 24 44.26 -38.96 -21.96
C HIS A 24 43.30 -37.81 -21.65
N ARG A 25 43.83 -36.66 -21.21
CA ARG A 25 43.03 -35.47 -20.90
C ARG A 25 42.22 -34.97 -22.09
N ASP A 26 42.83 -34.93 -23.26
CA ASP A 26 42.17 -34.43 -24.47
C ASP A 26 41.05 -35.37 -24.91
N ARG A 27 41.31 -36.69 -24.93
CA ARG A 27 40.28 -37.71 -25.22
C ARG A 27 39.15 -37.71 -24.19
N PHE A 28 39.47 -37.47 -22.92
CA PHE A 28 38.47 -37.35 -21.86
C PHE A 28 37.58 -36.11 -22.09
N MET A 29 38.18 -34.96 -22.41
CA MET A 29 37.43 -33.74 -22.71
C MET A 29 36.57 -33.89 -23.96
N GLU A 30 37.10 -34.50 -25.01
CA GLU A 30 36.35 -34.79 -26.25
C GLU A 30 35.13 -35.68 -25.96
N LYS A 31 35.32 -36.76 -25.19
CA LYS A 31 34.21 -37.62 -24.76
C LYS A 31 33.20 -36.89 -23.89
N LEU A 32 33.65 -36.04 -22.96
CA LEU A 32 32.78 -35.22 -22.12
C LEU A 32 31.91 -34.25 -22.95
N GLU A 33 32.50 -33.65 -23.98
CA GLU A 33 31.79 -32.73 -24.86
C GLU A 33 30.83 -33.44 -25.82
N ALA A 34 31.18 -34.65 -26.27
CA ALA A 34 30.31 -35.50 -27.07
C ALA A 34 29.03 -35.90 -26.29
N GLU A 35 29.18 -36.35 -25.04
CA GLU A 35 28.06 -36.69 -24.14
C GLU A 35 27.17 -35.47 -23.84
N ARG A 36 27.73 -34.26 -23.76
CA ARG A 36 26.94 -33.02 -23.59
C ARG A 36 26.08 -32.68 -24.82
N LYS A 37 26.45 -33.15 -26.02
CA LYS A 37 25.69 -32.88 -27.25
C LYS A 37 24.49 -33.82 -27.39
N ASP A 38 24.58 -35.05 -26.87
CA ASP A 38 23.52 -36.06 -26.95
C ASP A 38 22.44 -35.92 -25.85
N HIS A 39 22.61 -35.02 -24.88
CA HIS A 39 21.59 -34.68 -23.87
C HIS A 39 20.87 -33.34 -24.11
N LYS A 40 20.97 -32.79 -25.32
CA LYS A 40 19.98 -31.81 -25.81
C LYS A 40 18.81 -32.52 -26.49
N SER A 41 18.19 -33.48 -25.81
CA SER A 41 16.80 -33.82 -26.10
C SER A 41 15.95 -32.63 -25.64
N GLY A 42 15.74 -31.69 -26.54
CA GLY A 42 14.80 -30.59 -26.32
C GLY A 42 13.41 -31.17 -26.15
N VAL A 43 13.02 -31.51 -24.91
CA VAL A 43 11.63 -31.82 -24.63
C VAL A 43 10.84 -30.53 -24.84
N LYS A 44 10.13 -30.45 -25.97
CA LYS A 44 9.31 -29.31 -26.36
C LYS A 44 8.03 -29.26 -25.52
N ILE A 45 8.13 -29.08 -24.19
CA ILE A 45 6.96 -28.91 -23.29
C ILE A 45 6.53 -27.45 -23.16
N LYS A 46 7.20 -26.50 -23.85
CA LYS A 46 6.89 -25.07 -23.73
C LYS A 46 5.50 -24.66 -24.24
N LYS A 47 4.75 -25.54 -24.93
CA LYS A 47 3.47 -25.18 -25.57
C LYS A 47 2.21 -25.57 -24.79
N LEU A 48 2.30 -26.41 -23.75
CA LEU A 48 1.12 -26.91 -23.03
C LEU A 48 0.86 -26.22 -21.68
N TRP A 49 1.86 -25.57 -21.07
CA TRP A 49 1.70 -24.85 -19.79
C TRP A 49 1.54 -23.33 -19.96
N ALA A 50 1.69 -22.83 -21.19
CA ALA A 50 1.56 -21.40 -21.49
C ALA A 50 0.22 -20.78 -20.98
N PRO A 51 -0.97 -21.42 -21.11
CA PRO A 51 -2.19 -20.82 -20.58
C PRO A 51 -2.25 -20.87 -19.04
N LEU A 52 -1.66 -21.87 -18.38
CA LEU A 52 -1.68 -21.99 -16.91
C LEU A 52 -0.76 -20.97 -16.23
N VAL A 53 0.42 -20.70 -16.81
CA VAL A 53 1.34 -19.67 -16.29
C VAL A 53 0.74 -18.27 -16.45
N SER A 54 -0.01 -18.00 -17.53
CA SER A 54 -0.69 -16.73 -17.73
C SER A 54 -1.77 -16.48 -16.67
N VAL A 55 -2.59 -17.49 -16.35
CA VAL A 55 -3.63 -17.39 -15.31
C VAL A 55 -3.01 -17.25 -13.92
N ALA A 56 -1.98 -18.03 -13.60
CA ALA A 56 -1.28 -17.92 -12.32
C ALA A 56 -0.59 -16.54 -12.15
N ALA A 57 0.00 -15.99 -13.22
CA ALA A 57 0.58 -14.65 -13.21
C ALA A 57 -0.49 -13.57 -12.99
N LEU A 58 -1.66 -13.68 -13.62
CA LEU A 58 -2.78 -12.77 -13.40
C LEU A 58 -3.31 -12.85 -11.96
N LEU A 59 -3.44 -14.06 -11.40
CA LEU A 59 -3.84 -14.25 -10.01
C LEU A 59 -2.77 -13.74 -9.04
N ALA A 60 -1.48 -13.93 -9.33
CA ALA A 60 -0.40 -13.40 -8.52
C ALA A 60 -0.33 -11.87 -8.57
N ILE A 61 -0.52 -11.26 -9.75
CA ILE A 61 -0.64 -9.80 -9.90
C ILE A 61 -1.89 -9.30 -9.17
N ALA A 62 -3.04 -9.97 -9.31
CA ALA A 62 -4.26 -9.62 -8.60
C ALA A 62 -4.08 -9.75 -7.08
N PHE A 63 -3.43 -10.81 -6.58
CA PHE A 63 -3.09 -10.98 -5.16
C PHE A 63 -2.07 -9.96 -4.67
N MET A 64 -1.10 -9.57 -5.49
CA MET A 64 -0.10 -8.56 -5.15
C MET A 64 -0.73 -7.16 -5.09
N LEU A 65 -1.58 -6.83 -6.06
CA LEU A 65 -2.36 -5.59 -6.06
C LEU A 65 -3.39 -5.59 -4.92
N PHE A 66 -4.09 -6.69 -4.67
CA PHE A 66 -5.05 -6.82 -3.58
C PHE A 66 -4.36 -6.83 -2.20
N GLY A 67 -3.18 -7.44 -2.10
CA GLY A 67 -2.36 -7.46 -0.88
C GLY A 67 -1.83 -6.07 -0.50
N THR A 68 -1.60 -5.18 -1.47
CA THR A 68 -1.28 -3.77 -1.19
C THR A 68 -2.51 -2.95 -0.82
N TYR A 69 -3.72 -3.30 -1.30
CA TYR A 69 -4.97 -2.68 -0.82
C TYR A 69 -5.31 -3.06 0.63
N PHE A 70 -4.96 -4.28 1.07
CA PHE A 70 -5.20 -4.76 2.43
C PHE A 70 -4.03 -4.53 3.39
N SER A 71 -2.88 -4.10 2.89
CA SER A 71 -1.80 -3.57 3.73
C SER A 71 -2.22 -2.20 4.25
N GLU A 72 -3.08 -2.20 5.26
CA GLU A 72 -3.28 -1.08 6.17
C GLU A 72 -2.00 -0.95 7.01
N ASN A 73 -0.90 -0.58 6.34
CA ASN A 73 0.29 -0.05 6.97
C ASN A 73 -0.16 1.26 7.61
N GLN A 74 -0.70 1.17 8.83
CA GLN A 74 -1.00 2.34 9.64
C GLN A 74 0.25 3.18 9.65
N LYS A 75 0.19 4.33 8.99
CA LYS A 75 1.38 5.15 8.86
C LYS A 75 1.71 5.59 10.28
N PRO A 76 2.93 5.34 10.78
CA PRO A 76 3.30 5.82 12.10
C PRO A 76 3.03 7.32 12.13
N GLY A 77 2.17 7.78 13.04
CA GLY A 77 1.73 9.19 13.12
C GLY A 77 0.25 9.45 12.91
N GLU A 78 -0.51 8.46 12.44
CA GLU A 78 -1.97 8.57 12.37
C GLU A 78 -2.60 8.38 13.76
N LEU A 79 -3.75 9.02 13.99
CA LEU A 79 -4.51 8.86 15.22
C LEU A 79 -4.92 7.39 15.40
N ALA A 80 -5.19 6.70 14.28
CA ALA A 80 -5.46 5.27 14.25
C ALA A 80 -4.37 4.37 14.83
N GLY A 81 -3.10 4.81 14.85
CA GLY A 81 -1.98 4.07 15.43
C GLY A 81 -1.84 4.22 16.95
N VAL A 82 -2.66 5.06 17.58
CA VAL A 82 -2.62 5.30 19.03
C VAL A 82 -3.28 4.14 19.80
N SER A 83 -4.52 3.81 19.45
CA SER A 83 -5.32 2.74 20.07
C SER A 83 -6.48 2.32 19.15
N PRO A 84 -7.12 1.15 19.38
CA PRO A 84 -8.31 0.73 18.62
C PRO A 84 -9.47 1.74 18.70
N GLN A 85 -9.63 2.42 19.83
CA GLN A 85 -10.65 3.46 19.99
C GLN A 85 -10.31 4.68 19.12
N MET A 86 -9.05 5.10 19.10
CA MET A 86 -8.60 6.24 18.29
C MET A 86 -8.69 5.94 16.79
N LYS A 87 -8.48 4.69 16.36
CA LYS A 87 -8.80 4.24 14.99
C LYS A 87 -10.27 4.44 14.64
N LYS A 88 -11.18 4.03 15.52
CA LYS A 88 -12.62 4.24 15.31
C LYS A 88 -12.96 5.72 15.26
N THR A 89 -12.35 6.55 16.11
CA THR A 89 -12.53 8.00 16.11
C THR A 89 -12.11 8.63 14.78
N GLU A 90 -10.92 8.30 14.29
CA GLU A 90 -10.42 8.81 13.00
C GLU A 90 -11.32 8.39 11.83
N GLN A 91 -11.73 7.12 11.81
CA GLN A 91 -12.64 6.59 10.79
C GLN A 91 -14.01 7.30 10.81
N PHE A 92 -14.57 7.50 12.00
CA PHE A 92 -15.85 8.18 12.18
C PHE A 92 -15.80 9.62 11.64
N TYR A 93 -14.83 10.42 12.11
CA TYR A 93 -14.72 11.82 11.69
C TYR A 93 -14.35 11.96 10.21
N THR A 94 -13.47 11.12 9.69
CA THR A 94 -13.11 11.13 8.26
C THR A 94 -14.33 10.82 7.39
N LYS A 95 -15.15 9.85 7.79
CA LYS A 95 -16.40 9.54 7.08
C LYS A 95 -17.37 10.72 7.11
N MET A 96 -17.57 11.32 8.28
CA MET A 96 -18.46 12.48 8.44
C MET A 96 -18.01 13.67 7.58
N ILE A 97 -16.72 14.05 7.64
CA ILE A 97 -16.17 15.14 6.83
C ILE A 97 -16.35 14.86 5.33
N LYS A 98 -16.14 13.62 4.87
CA LYS A 98 -16.35 13.26 3.46
C LYS A 98 -17.82 13.45 3.05
N THR A 99 -18.75 13.03 3.90
CA THR A 99 -20.19 13.22 3.67
C THR A 99 -20.55 14.70 3.59
N GLU A 100 -20.13 15.51 4.56
CA GLU A 100 -20.46 16.94 4.59
C GLU A 100 -19.79 17.72 3.46
N LEU A 101 -18.56 17.36 3.09
CA LEU A 101 -17.89 17.93 1.94
C LEU A 101 -18.62 17.61 0.63
N ALA A 102 -19.17 16.40 0.49
CA ALA A 102 -19.97 16.03 -0.67
C ALA A 102 -21.29 16.83 -0.70
N ASN A 103 -21.95 17.00 0.44
CA ASN A 103 -23.14 17.84 0.58
C ASN A 103 -22.84 19.29 0.18
N LEU A 104 -21.71 19.84 0.62
CA LEU A 104 -21.30 21.20 0.31
C LEU A 104 -21.08 21.39 -1.20
N LYS A 105 -20.35 20.47 -1.83
CA LYS A 105 -20.11 20.49 -3.28
C LYS A 105 -21.40 20.36 -4.08
N ALA A 106 -22.35 19.56 -3.63
CA ALA A 106 -23.65 19.41 -4.28
C ALA A 106 -24.51 20.69 -4.23
N LYS A 107 -24.24 21.61 -3.29
CA LYS A 107 -24.91 22.91 -3.16
C LYS A 107 -24.15 24.05 -3.87
N GLU A 108 -23.09 23.74 -4.62
CA GLU A 108 -22.36 24.74 -5.40
C GLU A 108 -23.21 25.26 -6.57
N SER A 109 -23.31 26.58 -6.67
CA SER A 109 -24.05 27.31 -7.70
C SER A 109 -23.39 28.68 -7.90
N PRO A 110 -23.68 29.44 -8.98
CA PRO A 110 -23.14 30.79 -9.15
C PRO A 110 -23.40 31.72 -7.96
N ALA A 111 -24.53 31.55 -7.27
CA ALA A 111 -24.88 32.34 -6.08
C ALA A 111 -24.11 31.94 -4.81
N THR A 112 -23.62 30.70 -4.73
CA THR A 112 -22.94 30.13 -3.55
C THR A 112 -21.44 29.89 -3.79
N GLN A 113 -20.96 30.09 -5.01
CA GLN A 113 -19.59 29.78 -5.42
C GLN A 113 -18.52 30.45 -4.55
N LYS A 114 -18.71 31.72 -4.20
CA LYS A 114 -17.73 32.46 -3.38
C LYS A 114 -17.59 31.83 -1.98
N ILE A 115 -18.70 31.62 -1.28
CA ILE A 115 -18.68 31.06 0.07
C ILE A 115 -18.18 29.60 0.07
N VAL A 116 -18.56 28.80 -0.94
CA VAL A 116 -18.06 27.43 -1.11
C VAL A 116 -16.54 27.43 -1.31
N LYS A 117 -16.02 28.29 -2.20
CA LYS A 117 -14.57 28.39 -2.45
C LYS A 117 -13.81 28.81 -1.21
N ASP A 118 -14.31 29.80 -0.47
CA ASP A 118 -13.68 30.25 0.78
C ASP A 118 -13.66 29.14 1.84
N ALA A 119 -14.75 28.36 1.94
CA ALA A 119 -14.81 27.20 2.82
C ALA A 119 -13.80 26.11 2.44
N LEU A 120 -13.66 25.81 1.15
CA LEU A 120 -12.67 24.82 0.67
C LEU A 120 -11.24 25.25 0.99
N ASN A 121 -10.92 26.53 0.85
CA ASN A 121 -9.60 27.07 1.22
C ASN A 121 -9.33 26.94 2.73
N GLN A 122 -10.32 27.24 3.58
CA GLN A 122 -10.20 27.08 5.03
C GLN A 122 -10.08 25.61 5.43
N LEU A 123 -10.85 24.72 4.78
CA LEU A 123 -10.76 23.28 4.99
C LEU A 123 -9.37 22.74 4.64
N GLN A 124 -8.78 23.20 3.54
CA GLN A 124 -7.42 22.84 3.14
C GLN A 124 -6.37 23.28 4.17
N LYS A 125 -6.54 24.46 4.78
CA LYS A 125 -5.65 24.91 5.87
C LYS A 125 -5.75 23.99 7.08
N LEU A 126 -6.97 23.63 7.49
CA LEU A 126 -7.19 22.69 8.60
C LEU A 126 -6.59 21.31 8.30
N GLU A 127 -6.71 20.82 7.06
CA GLU A 127 -6.09 19.56 6.63
C GLU A 127 -4.56 19.62 6.68
N SER A 128 -3.96 20.73 6.23
CA SER A 128 -2.52 20.95 6.35
C SER A 128 -2.04 20.96 7.79
N ASP A 129 -2.81 21.58 8.70
CA ASP A 129 -2.50 21.60 10.13
C ASP A 129 -2.64 20.20 10.75
N TYR A 130 -3.59 19.37 10.31
CA TYR A 130 -3.67 17.96 10.71
C TYR A 130 -2.42 17.18 10.31
N SER A 131 -1.93 17.34 9.07
CA SER A 131 -0.70 16.68 8.63
C SER A 131 0.53 17.07 9.45
N LYS A 132 0.58 18.29 9.99
CA LYS A 132 1.64 18.69 10.94
C LYS A 132 1.47 17.98 12.27
N LEU A 133 0.25 17.89 12.78
CA LEU A 133 -0.06 17.18 14.03
C LEU A 133 0.28 15.69 13.93
N GLU A 134 0.09 15.04 12.78
CA GLU A 134 0.56 13.67 12.56
C GLU A 134 2.08 13.55 12.74
N GLN A 135 2.85 14.50 12.19
CA GLN A 135 4.30 14.54 12.38
C GLN A 135 4.69 14.76 13.85
N ASP A 136 3.98 15.65 14.55
CA ASP A 136 4.22 15.92 15.96
C ASP A 136 3.85 14.73 16.83
N LEU A 137 2.83 13.96 16.47
CA LEU A 137 2.44 12.74 17.17
C LEU A 137 3.52 11.66 17.08
N ARG A 138 4.16 11.54 15.90
CA ARG A 138 5.32 10.64 15.69
C ARG A 138 6.50 11.04 16.56
N LYS A 139 6.83 12.33 16.58
CA LYS A 139 8.00 12.85 17.31
C LYS A 139 7.80 12.80 18.82
N SER A 140 6.60 13.06 19.29
CA SER A 140 6.27 13.17 20.71
C SER A 140 5.99 11.84 21.40
N GLY A 141 5.87 10.73 20.66
CA GLY A 141 5.60 9.41 21.24
C GLY A 141 4.17 9.29 21.80
N LYS A 142 3.17 9.76 21.06
CA LYS A 142 1.74 9.75 21.43
C LYS A 142 1.36 10.74 22.56
N ASP A 143 1.88 11.95 22.52
CA ASP A 143 1.49 13.01 23.48
C ASP A 143 -0.02 13.29 23.42
N LYS A 144 -0.68 13.22 24.58
CA LYS A 144 -2.13 13.47 24.74
C LYS A 144 -2.56 14.85 24.26
N ARG A 145 -1.70 15.86 24.34
CA ARG A 145 -1.96 17.22 23.86
C ARG A 145 -2.04 17.24 22.33
N VAL A 146 -1.16 16.50 21.65
CA VAL A 146 -1.19 16.37 20.20
C VAL A 146 -2.43 15.59 19.78
N ILE A 147 -2.76 14.50 20.47
CA ILE A 147 -4.01 13.74 20.26
C ILE A 147 -5.24 14.65 20.38
N TYR A 148 -5.30 15.48 21.44
CA TYR A 148 -6.38 16.44 21.62
C TYR A 148 -6.45 17.45 20.47
N ALA A 149 -5.32 17.99 20.03
CA ALA A 149 -5.26 18.91 18.90
C ALA A 149 -5.74 18.24 17.59
N MET A 150 -5.42 16.97 17.36
CA MET A 150 -5.89 16.21 16.19
C MET A 150 -7.41 16.05 16.20
N ILE A 151 -7.98 15.70 17.36
CA ILE A 151 -9.44 15.60 17.53
C ILE A 151 -10.10 16.97 17.35
N SER A 152 -9.55 18.03 17.95
CA SER A 152 -10.04 19.39 17.80
C SER A 152 -10.03 19.84 16.35
N ASN A 153 -8.99 19.49 15.59
CA ASN A 153 -8.91 19.80 14.18
C ASN A 153 -10.00 19.08 13.35
N PHE A 154 -10.36 17.83 13.68
CA PHE A 154 -11.53 17.17 13.08
C PHE A 154 -12.83 17.93 13.37
N GLN A 155 -13.03 18.34 14.63
CA GLN A 155 -14.22 19.10 15.04
C GLN A 155 -14.31 20.43 14.29
N GLN A 156 -13.21 21.19 14.19
CA GLN A 156 -13.17 22.45 13.45
C GLN A 156 -13.52 22.29 11.97
N ARG A 157 -13.09 21.19 11.34
CA ARG A 157 -13.45 20.89 9.94
C ARG A 157 -14.96 20.65 9.79
N ILE A 158 -15.58 19.97 10.74
CA ILE A 158 -17.02 19.71 10.74
C ILE A 158 -17.80 21.00 11.00
N ASP A 159 -17.43 21.75 12.03
CA ASP A 159 -18.06 23.03 12.38
C ASP A 159 -18.03 24.01 11.19
N LEU A 160 -16.91 24.07 10.46
CA LEU A 160 -16.78 24.88 9.26
C LEU A 160 -17.79 24.43 8.17
N LEU A 161 -17.85 23.13 7.89
CA LEU A 161 -18.75 22.59 6.86
C LEU A 161 -20.22 22.83 7.22
N GLU A 162 -20.62 22.53 8.46
CA GLU A 162 -21.98 22.76 8.96
C GLU A 162 -22.37 24.24 8.88
N LYS A 163 -21.49 25.14 9.32
CA LYS A 163 -21.75 26.59 9.27
C LYS A 163 -21.97 27.08 7.85
N VAL A 164 -21.17 26.60 6.90
CA VAL A 164 -21.27 27.01 5.49
C VAL A 164 -22.54 26.45 4.85
N LEU A 165 -22.86 25.18 5.12
CA LEU A 165 -24.11 24.55 4.66
C LEU A 165 -25.33 25.32 5.17
N LYS A 166 -25.34 25.66 6.46
CA LYS A 166 -26.40 26.48 7.07
C LYS A 166 -26.51 27.86 6.41
N GLN A 167 -25.38 28.54 6.20
CA GLN A 167 -25.39 29.85 5.55
C GLN A 167 -25.94 29.77 4.11
N ILE A 168 -25.60 28.71 3.36
CA ILE A 168 -26.17 28.47 2.03
C ILE A 168 -27.69 28.30 2.11
N GLU A 169 -28.20 27.54 3.09
CA GLU A 169 -29.63 27.32 3.27
C GLU A 169 -30.38 28.62 3.65
N GLU A 170 -29.83 29.41 4.57
CA GLU A 170 -30.38 30.71 4.96
C GLU A 170 -30.42 31.70 3.78
N THR A 171 -29.38 31.73 2.94
CA THR A 171 -29.39 32.59 1.75
C THR A 171 -30.41 32.16 0.70
N LYS A 172 -30.79 30.88 0.67
CA LYS A 172 -31.82 30.37 -0.23
C LYS A 172 -33.21 30.75 0.26
N THR A 173 -33.51 30.60 1.55
CA THR A 173 -34.82 30.93 2.12
C THR A 173 -35.17 32.41 1.98
N LEU A 174 -34.21 33.30 2.25
CA LEU A 174 -34.40 34.76 2.10
C LEU A 174 -34.77 35.17 0.66
N LYS A 175 -34.20 34.51 -0.35
CA LYS A 175 -34.53 34.76 -1.76
C LYS A 175 -35.92 34.28 -2.13
N THR A 176 -36.40 33.18 -1.54
CA THR A 176 -37.75 32.66 -1.79
C THR A 176 -38.81 33.59 -1.18
N THR A 177 -38.64 34.03 0.07
CA THR A 177 -39.61 34.92 0.74
C THR A 177 -39.66 36.33 0.15
N GLY A 178 -38.56 36.84 -0.41
CA GLY A 178 -38.54 38.15 -1.06
C GLY A 178 -39.33 38.20 -2.38
N ASN A 179 -39.49 37.07 -3.05
CA ASN A 179 -40.21 36.97 -4.33
C ASN A 179 -41.74 36.84 -4.15
N GLU A 180 -42.24 36.58 -2.94
CA GLU A 180 -43.68 36.47 -2.64
C GLU A 180 -44.31 37.83 -2.28
N ASN A 181 -43.51 38.85 -1.97
CA ASN A 181 -43.99 40.20 -1.61
C ASN A 181 -44.14 41.16 -2.81
N TYR A 182 -44.13 40.62 -4.03
CA TYR A 182 -44.44 41.35 -5.27
C TYR A 182 -45.57 40.61 -6.01
N ILE A 183 -46.78 40.65 -5.47
CA ILE A 183 -48.04 40.37 -6.18
C ILE A 183 -49.05 41.44 -5.79
#